data_AF-A0A6M0S6U7-F1
#
_entry.id   AF-A0A6M0S6U7-F1
#
_cell.length_a   1.000
_cell.length_b   1.000
_cell.length_c   1.000
_cell.angle_alpha   90.00
_cell.angle_beta   90.00
_cell.angle_gamma   90.00
#
_symmetry.space_group_name_H-M   'P 1'
#
loop_
_entity.id
_entity.type
_entity.pdbx_description
1 polymer ?
#
loop_
_entity_poly.entity_id
_entity_poly.type
_entity_poly.pdbx_seq_one_letter_code
_entity_poly.pdbx_strand_id
1 'polypeptide(L)' 'MMHTFEVFVDIKECAGKNHASNRIMATRYEIDASGRTDAHDTALFKAGQEYPKATEYDIRITRLLK' A
#
# COMPACT_ATOMS: atom_id res chain seq x y z
N MET A 1 18.71 8.06 9.99
CA MET A 1 17.80 8.05 11.16
C MET A 1 16.56 7.30 10.75
N MET A 2 15.96 6.52 11.65
CA MET A 2 14.73 5.77 11.36
C MET A 2 13.54 6.59 11.85
N HIS A 3 12.51 6.68 11.02
CA HIS A 3 11.29 7.40 11.31
C HIS A 3 10.08 6.51 11.06
N THR A 4 9.00 6.73 11.79
CA THR A 4 7.73 6.06 11.55
C THR A 4 6.90 6.88 10.56
N PHE A 5 6.56 6.31 9.41
CA PHE A 5 5.71 6.93 8.39
C PHE A 5 4.31 6.34 8.42
N GLU A 6 3.30 7.20 8.26
CA GLU A 6 1.94 6.80 7.93
C GLU A 6 1.79 6.67 6.41
N VAL A 7 1.49 5.45 5.94
CA VAL A 7 1.36 5.14 4.52
C VAL A 7 -0.02 4.54 4.25
N PHE A 8 -0.77 5.16 3.35
CA PHE A 8 -2.02 4.62 2.83
C PHE A 8 -1.75 3.96 1.47
N VAL A 9 -2.34 2.79 1.25
CA VAL A 9 -2.26 2.07 -0.01
C VAL A 9 -3.67 1.82 -0.51
N ASP A 10 -4.03 2.47 -1.60
CA ASP A 10 -5.25 2.14 -2.34
C ASP A 10 -4.95 0.94 -3.24
N ILE A 11 -5.84 -0.04 -3.21
CA ILE A 11 -5.67 -1.35 -3.82
C ILE A 11 -6.85 -1.59 -4.75
N LYS A 12 -6.53 -2.04 -5.96
CA LYS A 12 -7.54 -2.41 -6.94
C LYS A 12 -7.31 -3.84 -7.39
N GLU A 13 -8.32 -4.67 -7.20
CA GLU A 13 -8.36 -6.06 -7.62
C GLU A 13 -9.40 -6.19 -8.74
N CYS A 14 -8.95 -6.56 -9.95
CA CYS A 14 -9.82 -6.87 -11.08
C CYS A 14 -9.98 -8.39 -11.19
N ALA A 15 -11.11 -8.93 -10.76
CA ALA A 15 -11.40 -10.35 -10.89
C ALA A 15 -11.95 -10.70 -12.29
N GLY A 16 -11.09 -10.63 -13.31
CA GLY A 16 -11.32 -11.20 -14.64
C GLY A 16 -12.46 -10.58 -15.47
N LYS A 17 -12.82 -11.25 -16.58
CA LYS A 17 -13.71 -10.76 -17.66
C LYS A 17 -15.13 -10.35 -17.25
N ASN A 18 -15.56 -10.65 -16.03
CA ASN A 18 -16.86 -10.20 -15.50
C ASN A 18 -16.62 -9.05 -14.53
N HIS A 19 -16.76 -7.82 -15.01
CA HIS A 19 -16.62 -6.54 -14.28
C HIS A 19 -17.35 -6.44 -12.92
N ALA A 20 -18.23 -7.37 -12.59
CA ALA A 20 -19.03 -7.39 -11.36
C ALA A 20 -18.22 -7.68 -10.07
N SER A 21 -16.94 -8.03 -10.18
CA SER A 21 -16.08 -8.43 -9.07
C SER A 21 -14.89 -7.49 -8.83
N ASN A 22 -14.87 -6.31 -9.46
CA ASN A 22 -13.84 -5.31 -9.18
C ASN A 22 -13.94 -4.85 -7.71
N ARG A 23 -12.87 -5.05 -6.95
CA ARG A 23 -12.78 -4.62 -5.57
C ARG A 23 -11.80 -3.48 -5.46
N ILE A 24 -12.29 -2.33 -4.98
CA ILE A 24 -11.46 -1.20 -4.58
C ILE A 24 -11.44 -1.19 -3.07
N MET A 25 -10.25 -1.14 -2.50
CA MET A 25 -10.05 -1.13 -1.06
C MET A 25 -8.85 -0.26 -0.70
N ALA A 26 -8.73 0.11 0.56
CA ALA A 26 -7.60 0.87 1.06
C ALA A 26 -7.12 0.26 2.37
N THR A 27 -5.81 0.30 2.59
CA THR A 27 -5.18 -0.13 3.84
C THR A 27 -4.21 0.94 4.34
N ARG A 28 -3.98 0.95 5.66
CA ARG A 28 -3.08 1.89 6.34
C ARG A 28 -1.97 1.10 6.99
N TYR A 29 -0.73 1.49 6.72
CA TYR A 29 0.46 0.96 7.37
C TYR A 29 1.17 2.05 8.17
N GLU A 30 1.69 1.65 9.32
CA GLU A 30 2.74 2.39 10.02
C GLU A 30 4.06 1.68 9.72
N ILE A 31 5.02 2.41 9.16
CA ILE A 31 6.27 1.84 8.64
C ILE A 31 7.45 2.60 9.21
N ASP A 32 8.28 1.89 9.96
CA ASP A 32 9.59 2.38 10.35
C ASP A 32 10.55 2.26 9.16
N ALA A 33 11.05 3.38 8.68
CA ALA A 33 11.92 3.45 7.52
C ALA A 33 12.96 4.56 7.66
N SER A 34 14.04 4.43 6.91
CA SER A 34 15.11 5.44 6.86
C SER A 34 14.71 6.71 6.12
N GLY A 35 13.66 6.65 5.29
CA GLY A 35 13.16 7.76 4.48
C GLY A 35 11.90 7.37 3.71
N ARG A 36 11.39 8.33 2.92
CA ARG A 36 10.11 8.15 2.19
C ARG A 36 10.17 7.03 1.14
N THR A 37 11.26 6.89 0.41
CA THR A 37 11.42 5.83 -0.59
C THR A 37 11.38 4.44 0.03
N ASP A 38 12.11 4.26 1.14
CA ASP A 38 12.14 3.02 1.90
C ASP A 38 10.77 2.67 2.52
N ALA A 39 10.06 3.69 3.02
CA ALA A 39 8.68 3.53 3.49
C ALA A 39 7.72 3.12 2.37
N HIS A 40 7.89 3.70 1.18
CA HIS A 40 7.11 3.36 -0.02
C HIS A 40 7.34 1.90 -0.42
N ASP A 41 8.59 1.48 -0.58
CA ASP A 41 8.92 0.14 -1.05
C ASP A 41 8.49 -0.93 -0.04
N THR A 42 8.61 -0.62 1.27
CA THR A 42 8.09 -1.49 2.33
C THR A 42 6.56 -1.59 2.30
N ALA A 43 5.84 -0.49 2.04
CA ALA A 43 4.39 -0.50 1.92
C ALA A 43 3.93 -1.32 0.71
N LEU A 44 4.61 -1.15 -0.43
CA LEU A 44 4.36 -1.90 -1.65
C LEU A 44 4.55 -3.39 -1.42
N PHE A 45 5.67 -3.77 -0.79
CA PHE A 45 5.96 -5.17 -0.49
C PHE A 45 4.90 -5.80 0.42
N LYS A 46 4.53 -5.11 1.52
CA LYS A 46 3.50 -5.59 2.45
C LYS A 46 2.14 -5.75 1.76
N ALA A 47 1.70 -4.73 1.02
CA ALA A 47 0.45 -4.78 0.26
C ALA A 47 0.46 -5.92 -0.77
N GLY A 48 1.60 -6.15 -1.44
CA GLY A 48 1.79 -7.24 -2.38
C GLY A 48 1.62 -8.64 -1.77
N GLN A 49 2.04 -8.83 -0.52
CA GLN A 49 1.87 -10.09 0.21
C GLN A 49 0.44 -10.27 0.73
N GLU A 50 -0.19 -9.20 1.22
CA GLU A 50 -1.55 -9.24 1.77
C GLU A 50 -2.64 -9.33 0.68
N TYR A 51 -2.39 -8.74 -0.50
CA TYR A 51 -3.34 -8.64 -1.59
C TYR A 51 -2.78 -9.17 -2.92
N PRO A 52 -2.30 -10.42 -2.99
CA PRO A 52 -1.56 -10.94 -4.16
C PRO A 52 -2.36 -10.98 -5.47
N LYS A 53 -3.68 -10.78 -5.42
CA LYS A 53 -4.57 -10.71 -6.59
C LYS A 53 -4.79 -9.28 -7.11
N ALA A 54 -4.32 -8.28 -6.37
CA ALA A 54 -4.47 -6.91 -6.80
C ALA A 54 -3.66 -6.65 -8.07
N THR A 55 -4.25 -5.85 -8.95
CA THR A 55 -3.67 -5.47 -10.24
C THR A 55 -2.95 -4.13 -10.16
N GLU A 56 -3.20 -3.34 -9.13
CA GLU A 56 -2.69 -1.98 -8.97
C GLU A 56 -2.64 -1.61 -7.47
N TYR A 57 -1.59 -0.86 -7.09
CA TYR A 57 -1.35 -0.33 -5.76
C TYR A 57 -0.94 1.13 -5.87
N ASP A 58 -1.76 2.04 -5.33
CA ASP A 58 -1.44 3.47 -5.26
C ASP A 58 -1.03 3.84 -3.84
N ILE A 59 0.23 4.24 -3.68
CA ILE A 59 0.86 4.45 -2.37
C ILE A 59 0.96 5.94 -2.07
N ARG A 60 0.48 6.33 -0.89
CA ARG A 60 0.47 7.71 -0.40
C ARG A 60 1.09 7.81 1.00
N ILE A 61 2.26 8.42 1.08
CA ILE A 61 2.92 8.73 2.37
C ILE A 61 2.38 10.07 2.87
N THR A 62 1.61 10.04 3.95
CA THR A 62 0.81 11.18 4.38
C THR A 62 1.48 11.98 5.49
N ARG A 63 2.08 11.32 6.50
CA ARG A 63 2.66 11.98 7.68
C ARG A 63 3.90 11.25 8.18
N LEU A 64 4.83 12.03 8.74
CA LEU A 64 5.87 11.52 9.64
C LEU A 64 5.25 11.46 11.03
N LEU A 65 5.15 10.28 11.62
CA LEU A 65 4.54 10.08 12.93
C LEU A 65 5.56 10.30 14.05
N LYS A 66 6.78 9.78 13.88
CA LYS A 66 7.87 9.83 14.87
C LYS A 66 9.23 9.87 14.18
#